data_AF-A0A3R9ITG2-F1
#
_entry.id   AF-A0A3R9ITG2-F1
#
_cell.length_a   1.000
_cell.length_b   1.000
_cell.length_c   1.000
_cell.angle_alpha   90.00
_cell.angle_beta   90.00
_cell.angle_gamma   90.00
#
_symmetry.space_group_name_H-M   'P 1'
#
loop_
_entity.id
_entity.type
_entity.pdbx_description
1 polymer ?
#
loop_
_entity_poly.entity_id
_entity_poly.type
_entity_poly.pdbx_seq_one_letter_code
_entity_poly.pdbx_strand_id
1 'polypeptide(L)'
;MKVELYFPDAGIGPFTFIKPNPYKSPETMRRWYLSVVEVSSDPSWDWKREQDKLTETMNKLDRKSKDASRKVEKENMIRNLNRWLQEHEENFKLAIQTDLYRNDPELEQKLGKIQSISVSNNQMYMPSEGIDIRFDVRFEKYPEEVATIDVRLHSQGKQTVFDDPSVAATISFENERFAIKTKYDSKLFPIFNQSRFGNSNGEISYKLPKDYENQFLIP
;
A
#
# COMPACT_ATOMS: atom_id res chain seq x y z
N MET A 1 -26.24 -13.09 -39.41
CA MET A 1 -25.84 -14.00 -38.31
C MET A 1 -27.01 -14.03 -37.32
N LYS A 2 -27.65 -15.19 -37.11
CA LYS A 2 -28.76 -15.35 -36.16
C LYS A 2 -28.17 -15.67 -34.79
N VAL A 3 -28.48 -14.86 -33.79
CA VAL A 3 -28.20 -15.16 -32.38
C VAL A 3 -29.54 -15.44 -31.72
N GLU A 4 -29.76 -16.68 -31.30
CA GLU A 4 -30.91 -17.07 -30.49
C GLU A 4 -30.53 -16.94 -29.01
N LEU A 5 -31.28 -16.13 -28.26
CA LEU A 5 -31.20 -16.09 -26.81
C LEU A 5 -32.06 -17.22 -26.25
N TYR A 6 -31.41 -18.24 -25.69
CA TYR A 6 -32.04 -19.39 -25.06
C TYR A 6 -32.25 -19.11 -23.56
N PHE A 7 -33.50 -19.13 -23.10
CA PHE A 7 -33.85 -19.02 -21.69
C PHE A 7 -34.47 -20.35 -21.24
N PRO A 8 -33.73 -21.19 -20.49
CA PRO A 8 -34.33 -22.40 -19.95
C PRO A 8 -35.31 -21.98 -18.85
N ASP A 9 -36.55 -22.45 -18.96
CA ASP A 9 -37.67 -22.36 -18.01
C ASP A 9 -38.65 -21.17 -18.07
N ALA A 10 -38.72 -20.43 -19.19
CA ALA A 10 -39.85 -19.52 -19.42
C ALA A 10 -40.60 -19.88 -20.71
N GLY A 11 -41.65 -20.70 -20.56
CA GLY A 11 -42.60 -21.02 -21.62
C GLY A 11 -43.46 -19.81 -22.01
N ILE A 12 -42.90 -18.89 -22.80
CA ILE A 12 -43.65 -17.81 -23.45
C ILE A 12 -43.48 -17.97 -24.96
N GLY A 13 -44.60 -18.24 -25.65
CA GLY A 13 -44.63 -18.44 -27.09
C GLY A 13 -44.23 -17.18 -27.87
N PRO A 14 -43.71 -17.34 -29.10
CA PRO A 14 -43.28 -16.22 -29.91
C PRO A 14 -44.52 -15.43 -30.34
N PHE A 15 -44.43 -14.10 -30.23
CA PHE A 15 -45.39 -13.07 -30.64
C PHE A 15 -46.80 -13.15 -29.99
N THR A 16 -47.11 -12.17 -29.10
CA THR A 16 -48.25 -11.22 -29.22
C THR A 16 -48.52 -10.48 -27.87
N PHE A 17 -48.49 -9.14 -27.97
CA PHE A 17 -49.14 -8.06 -27.18
C PHE A 17 -48.95 -7.93 -25.66
N ILE A 18 -48.56 -6.71 -25.24
CA ILE A 18 -49.14 -6.07 -24.04
C ILE A 18 -49.36 -4.56 -24.28
N LYS A 19 -50.62 -4.18 -24.47
CA LYS A 19 -51.21 -3.14 -23.61
C LYS A 19 -52.52 -3.69 -23.06
N PRO A 20 -52.66 -3.73 -21.73
CA PRO A 20 -53.83 -3.14 -21.13
C PRO A 20 -53.42 -1.95 -20.25
N ASN A 21 -54.10 -0.85 -20.54
CA ASN A 21 -54.34 0.36 -19.74
C ASN A 21 -53.75 0.38 -18.29
N PRO A 22 -52.84 1.32 -17.95
CA PRO A 22 -52.18 1.38 -16.65
C PRO A 22 -53.03 1.96 -15.49
N TYR A 23 -54.33 2.24 -15.68
CA TYR A 23 -55.15 2.96 -14.70
C TYR A 23 -56.26 2.14 -14.01
N LYS A 24 -56.13 0.81 -13.85
CA LYS A 24 -57.05 0.03 -13.00
C LYS A 24 -56.35 -0.83 -11.96
N SER A 25 -56.21 -0.23 -10.77
CA SER A 25 -55.98 -0.81 -9.44
C SER A 25 -54.57 -1.31 -9.07
N PRO A 26 -54.24 -1.27 -7.75
CA PRO A 26 -52.93 -0.94 -7.22
C PRO A 26 -52.23 -2.16 -6.60
N GLU A 27 -50.93 -1.99 -6.27
CA GLU A 27 -50.06 -2.97 -5.56
C GLU A 27 -49.44 -4.04 -6.46
N THR A 28 -48.13 -4.19 -6.68
CA THR A 28 -46.90 -3.56 -6.17
C THR A 28 -45.82 -3.76 -7.25
N MET A 29 -45.42 -2.71 -7.97
CA MET A 29 -44.17 -2.72 -8.76
C MET A 29 -43.23 -1.67 -8.18
N ARG A 30 -42.23 -2.11 -7.41
CA ARG A 30 -41.34 -1.19 -6.67
C ARG A 30 -39.98 -0.90 -7.32
N ARG A 31 -39.66 -1.42 -8.51
CA ARG A 31 -38.64 -0.88 -9.45
C ARG A 31 -38.48 -1.75 -10.70
N TRP A 32 -38.61 -1.15 -11.88
CA TRP A 32 -37.88 -1.55 -13.09
C TRP A 32 -37.15 -0.30 -13.59
N TYR A 33 -35.82 -0.31 -13.56
CA TYR A 33 -35.01 0.67 -14.29
C TYR A 33 -34.42 -0.05 -15.50
N LEU A 34 -35.00 0.20 -16.67
CA LEU A 34 -34.36 -0.05 -17.95
C LEU A 34 -34.16 1.33 -18.58
N SER A 35 -32.95 1.87 -18.47
CA SER A 35 -32.70 3.29 -18.75
C SER A 35 -32.87 3.61 -20.23
N VAL A 36 -32.29 2.83 -21.15
CA VAL A 36 -32.60 2.78 -22.60
C VAL A 36 -31.96 1.49 -23.15
N VAL A 37 -32.67 0.71 -23.96
CA VAL A 37 -32.08 -0.35 -24.78
C VAL A 37 -32.40 -0.07 -26.25
N GLU A 38 -31.45 0.54 -26.95
CA GLU A 38 -31.50 0.80 -28.38
C GLU A 38 -30.69 -0.27 -29.11
N VAL A 39 -31.38 -1.14 -29.86
CA VAL A 39 -30.75 -2.13 -30.74
C VAL A 39 -31.12 -1.75 -32.17
N SER A 40 -30.14 -1.20 -32.90
CA SER A 40 -30.28 -0.84 -34.30
C SER A 40 -29.31 -1.67 -35.15
N SER A 41 -29.83 -2.24 -36.24
CA SER A 41 -29.04 -2.87 -37.31
C SER A 41 -28.64 -1.87 -38.39
N ASP A 42 -28.91 -0.57 -38.19
CA ASP A 42 -28.56 0.51 -39.12
C ASP A 42 -27.06 0.87 -38.99
N PRO A 43 -26.26 0.75 -40.07
CA PRO A 43 -24.85 1.14 -40.09
C PRO A 43 -24.62 2.61 -39.71
N SER A 44 -25.63 3.47 -39.82
CA SER A 44 -25.58 4.88 -39.40
C SER A 44 -25.44 5.06 -37.88
N TRP A 45 -25.49 3.98 -37.09
CA TRP A 45 -25.22 3.97 -35.64
C TRP A 45 -23.81 3.47 -35.29
N ASP A 46 -23.02 3.03 -36.27
CA ASP A 46 -21.66 2.54 -36.05
C ASP A 46 -20.73 3.62 -35.49
N TRP A 47 -20.97 4.90 -35.82
CA TRP A 47 -20.18 6.00 -35.25
C TRP A 47 -20.30 6.11 -33.73
N LYS A 48 -21.47 5.79 -33.12
CA LYS A 48 -21.62 5.77 -31.66
C LYS A 48 -20.79 4.65 -31.04
N ARG A 49 -20.83 3.44 -31.64
CA ARG A 49 -20.01 2.30 -31.20
C ARG A 49 -18.52 2.60 -31.30
N GLU A 50 -18.08 3.21 -32.40
CA GLU A 50 -16.68 3.61 -32.58
C GLU A 50 -16.28 4.73 -31.61
N GLN A 51 -17.18 5.68 -31.33
CA GLN A 51 -16.95 6.74 -30.32
C GLN A 51 -16.84 6.16 -28.90
N ASP A 52 -17.67 5.18 -28.53
CA ASP A 52 -17.59 4.50 -27.24
C ASP A 52 -16.27 3.72 -27.09
N LYS A 53 -15.85 3.00 -28.15
CA LYS A 53 -14.54 2.31 -28.19
C LYS A 53 -13.38 3.29 -28.08
N LEU A 54 -13.44 4.43 -28.78
CA LEU A 54 -12.46 5.51 -28.68
C LEU A 54 -12.38 6.06 -27.25
N THR A 55 -13.53 6.34 -26.64
CA THR A 55 -13.62 6.85 -25.27
C THR A 55 -13.05 5.84 -24.28
N GLU A 56 -13.37 4.55 -24.40
CA GLU A 56 -12.81 3.50 -23.57
C GLU A 56 -11.28 3.39 -23.74
N THR A 57 -10.81 3.48 -24.98
CA THR A 57 -9.37 3.45 -25.30
C THR A 57 -8.64 4.64 -24.71
N MET A 58 -9.21 5.85 -24.82
CA MET A 58 -8.65 7.08 -24.23
C MET A 58 -8.61 6.98 -22.70
N ASN A 59 -9.67 6.47 -22.06
CA ASN A 59 -9.68 6.25 -20.61
C ASN A 59 -8.62 5.23 -20.16
N LYS A 60 -8.43 4.15 -20.92
CA LYS A 60 -7.35 3.18 -20.65
C LYS A 60 -5.97 3.82 -20.80
N LEU A 61 -5.77 4.66 -21.81
CA LEU A 61 -4.51 5.37 -22.03
C LEU A 61 -4.22 6.38 -20.92
N ASP A 62 -5.22 7.17 -20.51
CA ASP A 62 -5.10 8.14 -19.40
C ASP A 62 -4.73 7.44 -18.09
N ARG A 63 -5.40 6.32 -17.75
CA ARG A 63 -5.05 5.51 -16.58
C ARG A 63 -3.61 5.00 -16.64
N LYS A 64 -3.20 4.41 -17.77
CA LYS A 64 -1.81 3.95 -17.97
C LYS A 64 -0.78 5.08 -17.83
N SER A 65 -1.10 6.26 -18.34
CA SER A 65 -0.26 7.46 -18.22
C SER A 65 -0.10 7.88 -16.76
N LYS A 66 -1.21 7.94 -16.01
CA LYS A 66 -1.21 8.24 -14.58
C LYS A 66 -0.45 7.20 -13.76
N ASP A 67 -0.60 5.92 -14.08
CA ASP A 67 0.14 4.84 -13.44
C ASP A 67 1.66 4.93 -13.70
N ALA A 68 2.05 5.24 -14.94
CA ALA A 68 3.44 5.46 -15.30
C ALA A 68 4.04 6.68 -14.58
N SER A 69 3.30 7.79 -14.53
CA SER A 69 3.71 9.00 -13.81
C SER A 69 3.92 8.72 -12.32
N ARG A 70 2.97 8.04 -11.67
CA ARG A 70 3.08 7.65 -10.26
C ARG A 70 4.25 6.72 -9.99
N LYS A 71 4.56 5.82 -10.91
CA LYS A 71 5.71 4.92 -10.79
C LYS A 71 7.03 5.72 -10.80
N VAL A 72 7.18 6.63 -11.77
CA VAL A 72 8.37 7.50 -11.87
C VAL A 72 8.51 8.39 -10.64
N GLU A 73 7.42 8.95 -10.15
CA GLU A 73 7.39 9.75 -8.92
C GLU A 73 7.87 8.93 -7.72
N LYS A 74 7.29 7.76 -7.50
CA LYS A 74 7.70 6.85 -6.42
C LYS A 74 9.18 6.45 -6.51
N GLU A 75 9.69 6.16 -7.70
CA GLU A 75 11.11 5.83 -7.91
C GLU A 75 12.03 7.00 -7.56
N ASN A 76 11.67 8.23 -7.95
CA ASN A 76 12.43 9.43 -7.59
C ASN A 76 12.44 9.68 -6.09
N MET A 77 11.30 9.54 -5.41
CA MET A 77 11.19 9.72 -3.97
C MET A 77 12.00 8.68 -3.19
N ILE A 78 11.93 7.41 -3.61
CA ILE A 78 12.74 6.33 -3.03
C ILE A 78 14.24 6.59 -3.26
N ARG A 79 14.62 7.09 -4.44
CA ARG A 79 16.01 7.45 -4.72
C ARG A 79 16.51 8.57 -3.80
N ASN A 80 15.72 9.61 -3.60
CA ASN A 80 16.08 10.72 -2.71
C ASN A 80 16.15 10.24 -1.25
N LEU A 81 15.16 9.49 -0.80
CA LEU A 81 15.17 8.89 0.54
C LEU A 81 16.40 7.98 0.76
N ASN A 82 16.78 7.17 -0.23
CA ASN A 82 17.99 6.36 -0.13
C ASN A 82 19.26 7.21 -0.05
N ARG A 83 19.33 8.34 -0.75
CA ARG A 83 20.48 9.25 -0.64
C ARG A 83 20.56 9.87 0.75
N TRP A 84 19.43 10.33 1.29
CA TRP A 84 19.36 10.81 2.67
C TRP A 84 19.79 9.69 3.64
N LEU A 85 19.28 8.47 3.47
CA LEU A 85 19.65 7.34 4.32
C LEU A 85 21.15 7.04 4.28
N GLN A 86 21.84 7.19 3.15
CA GLN A 86 23.28 6.94 3.05
C GLN A 86 24.11 7.86 3.95
N GLU A 87 23.69 9.12 4.11
CA GLU A 87 24.40 10.10 4.94
C GLU A 87 24.11 9.89 6.43
N HIS A 88 22.96 9.28 6.74
CA HIS A 88 22.44 9.17 8.10
C HIS A 88 22.29 7.72 8.62
N GLU A 89 22.80 6.73 7.88
CA GLU A 89 22.58 5.31 8.15
C GLU A 89 23.04 4.93 9.56
N GLU A 90 24.23 5.39 9.96
CA GLU A 90 24.81 5.07 11.27
C GLU A 90 24.01 5.67 12.42
N ASN A 91 23.52 6.90 12.28
CA ASN A 91 22.64 7.53 13.26
C ASN A 91 21.34 6.73 13.42
N PHE A 92 20.78 6.24 12.30
CA PHE A 92 19.58 5.42 12.32
C PHE A 92 19.83 4.04 12.95
N LYS A 93 20.94 3.36 12.60
CA LYS A 93 21.36 2.10 13.25
C LYS A 93 21.46 2.27 14.76
N LEU A 94 22.14 3.32 15.20
CA LEU A 94 22.31 3.63 16.62
C LEU A 94 20.98 3.86 17.32
N ALA A 95 20.04 4.59 16.72
CA ALA A 95 18.72 4.82 17.29
C ALA A 95 17.96 3.50 17.51
N ILE A 96 17.84 2.66 16.47
CA ILE A 96 17.16 1.36 16.58
C ILE A 96 17.85 0.45 17.58
N GLN A 97 19.18 0.34 17.53
CA GLN A 97 19.94 -0.51 18.43
C GLN A 97 19.79 -0.08 19.89
N THR A 98 19.85 1.23 20.15
CA THR A 98 19.73 1.80 21.49
C THR A 98 18.40 1.42 22.09
N ASP A 99 17.30 1.58 21.36
CA ASP A 99 15.99 1.17 21.85
C ASP A 99 15.87 -0.34 22.01
N LEU A 100 16.27 -1.10 20.99
CA LEU A 100 16.13 -2.55 20.97
C LEU A 100 16.90 -3.23 22.11
N TYR A 101 18.19 -2.92 22.27
CA TYR A 101 19.05 -3.59 23.24
C TYR A 101 18.96 -2.99 24.64
N ARG A 102 18.55 -1.74 24.80
CA ARG A 102 18.23 -1.21 26.15
C ARG A 102 17.06 -1.96 26.77
N ASN A 103 16.07 -2.33 25.96
CA ASN A 103 14.89 -3.05 26.43
C ASN A 103 15.14 -4.56 26.54
N ASP A 104 15.88 -5.15 25.60
CA ASP A 104 16.25 -6.58 25.62
C ASP A 104 17.75 -6.78 25.31
N PRO A 105 18.63 -6.64 26.32
CA PRO A 105 20.08 -6.72 26.14
C PRO A 105 20.58 -8.08 25.64
N GLU A 106 19.85 -9.16 25.89
CA GLU A 106 20.23 -10.50 25.41
C GLU A 106 20.16 -10.60 23.88
N LEU A 107 19.37 -9.76 23.22
CA LEU A 107 19.27 -9.74 21.77
C LEU A 107 20.57 -9.31 21.10
N GLU A 108 21.37 -8.44 21.73
CA GLU A 108 22.66 -8.06 21.16
C GLU A 108 23.59 -9.28 21.05
N GLN A 109 23.57 -10.15 22.06
CA GLN A 109 24.33 -11.40 22.02
C GLN A 109 23.78 -12.40 20.99
N LYS A 110 22.47 -12.41 20.73
CA LYS A 110 21.84 -13.35 19.78
C LYS A 110 21.97 -12.87 18.33
N LEU A 111 21.83 -11.56 18.08
CA LEU A 111 21.75 -10.96 16.75
C LEU A 111 23.07 -10.32 16.30
N GLY A 112 23.95 -9.90 17.22
CA GLY A 112 25.01 -8.94 16.91
C GLY A 112 24.45 -7.54 16.70
N LYS A 113 25.27 -6.58 16.24
CA LYS A 113 24.81 -5.22 15.91
C LYS A 113 23.99 -5.20 14.63
N ILE A 114 23.35 -4.07 14.33
CA ILE A 114 22.74 -3.84 13.02
C ILE A 114 23.88 -3.63 12.02
N GLN A 115 23.90 -4.48 11.00
CA GLN A 115 24.89 -4.43 9.94
C GLN A 115 24.51 -3.40 8.88
N SER A 116 23.23 -3.38 8.46
CA SER A 116 22.74 -2.48 7.41
C SER A 116 21.27 -2.14 7.59
N ILE A 117 20.92 -0.95 7.11
CA ILE A 117 19.54 -0.47 6.97
C ILE A 117 19.35 -0.01 5.53
N SER A 118 18.24 -0.40 4.91
CA SER A 118 17.89 0.05 3.56
C SER A 118 16.39 0.33 3.45
N VAL A 119 16.00 1.26 2.59
CA VAL A 119 14.58 1.43 2.24
C VAL A 119 14.07 0.11 1.65
N SER A 120 12.95 -0.39 2.14
CA SER A 120 12.44 -1.70 1.75
C SER A 120 11.94 -1.71 0.31
N ASN A 121 12.30 -2.76 -0.42
CA ASN A 121 11.73 -3.03 -1.75
C ASN A 121 10.22 -3.35 -1.68
N ASN A 122 9.72 -3.69 -0.48
CA ASN A 122 8.31 -3.96 -0.22
C ASN A 122 7.53 -2.73 0.24
N GLN A 123 8.05 -1.52 0.00
CA GLN A 123 7.34 -0.28 0.28
C GLN A 123 6.03 -0.25 -0.52
N MET A 124 4.89 -0.38 0.17
CA MET A 124 3.58 -0.49 -0.47
C MET A 124 3.13 0.86 -1.04
N TYR A 125 3.24 1.92 -0.25
CA TYR A 125 2.74 3.25 -0.59
C TYR A 125 3.83 4.17 -1.13
N MET A 126 3.42 5.27 -1.76
CA MET A 126 4.34 6.36 -2.08
C MET A 126 4.88 6.92 -0.75
N PRO A 127 6.20 7.02 -0.57
CA PRO A 127 6.76 7.64 0.64
C PRO A 127 6.26 9.08 0.76
N SER A 128 5.77 9.49 1.92
CA SER A 128 5.39 10.88 2.18
C SER A 128 5.36 11.15 3.67
N GLU A 129 5.25 12.41 4.07
CA GLU A 129 5.01 12.76 5.47
C GLU A 129 3.72 12.09 5.97
N GLY A 130 3.78 11.57 7.20
CA GLY A 130 2.66 10.89 7.85
C GLY A 130 2.30 9.50 7.31
N ILE A 131 2.98 9.02 6.26
CA ILE A 131 2.87 7.62 5.80
C ILE A 131 4.04 6.82 6.38
N ASP A 132 3.76 5.59 6.80
CA ASP A 132 4.80 4.70 7.28
C ASP A 132 5.72 4.26 6.14
N ILE A 133 7.01 4.39 6.42
CA ILE A 133 8.13 4.08 5.56
C ILE A 133 8.79 2.85 6.12
N ARG A 134 8.90 1.83 5.29
CA ARG A 134 9.44 0.53 5.65
C ARG A 134 10.92 0.50 5.36
N PHE A 135 11.69 0.12 6.38
CA PHE A 135 13.11 -0.16 6.25
C PHE A 135 13.38 -1.63 6.51
N ASP A 136 14.25 -2.20 5.69
CA ASP A 136 14.82 -3.53 5.86
C ASP A 136 16.07 -3.39 6.74
N VAL A 137 16.15 -4.19 7.80
CA VAL A 137 17.21 -4.21 8.80
C VAL A 137 17.88 -5.58 8.79
N ARG A 138 19.21 -5.60 8.74
CA ARG A 138 20.02 -6.83 8.80
C ARG A 138 20.95 -6.80 10.00
N PHE A 139 21.16 -7.95 10.61
CA PHE A 139 21.99 -8.10 11.80
C PHE A 139 23.30 -8.82 11.48
N GLU A 140 24.38 -8.49 12.19
CA GLU A 140 25.72 -9.02 11.93
C GLU A 140 25.78 -10.56 11.95
N LYS A 141 25.02 -11.22 12.83
CA LYS A 141 25.02 -12.70 12.93
C LYS A 141 24.11 -13.39 11.91
N TYR A 142 23.23 -12.62 11.27
CA TYR A 142 22.27 -13.10 10.27
C TYR A 142 22.19 -12.12 9.09
N PRO A 143 23.30 -11.88 8.37
CA PRO A 143 23.37 -10.89 7.30
C PRO A 143 22.46 -11.22 6.10
N GLU A 144 22.07 -12.48 5.95
CA GLU A 144 21.15 -12.95 4.92
C GLU A 144 19.67 -12.74 5.28
N GLU A 145 19.37 -12.56 6.57
CA GLU A 145 18.01 -12.42 7.07
C GLU A 145 17.58 -10.97 7.11
N VAL A 146 16.31 -10.72 6.79
CA VAL A 146 15.73 -9.38 6.79
C VAL A 146 14.65 -9.29 7.86
N ALA A 147 14.82 -8.35 8.76
CA ALA A 147 13.74 -7.83 9.58
C ALA A 147 13.23 -6.51 8.99
N THR A 148 11.98 -6.17 9.23
CA THR A 148 11.38 -4.92 8.74
C THR A 148 10.91 -4.06 9.90
N ILE A 149 11.14 -2.77 9.79
CA ILE A 149 10.64 -1.75 10.70
C ILE A 149 9.88 -0.69 9.91
N ASP A 150 8.73 -0.27 10.44
CA ASP A 150 7.90 0.77 9.84
C ASP A 150 8.07 2.04 10.69
N VAL A 151 8.45 3.16 10.07
CA VAL A 151 8.71 4.45 10.74
C VAL A 151 8.07 5.60 9.98
N ARG A 152 7.81 6.71 10.65
CA ARG A 152 7.39 7.96 10.01
C ARG A 152 8.53 8.95 9.98
N LEU A 153 8.77 9.54 8.81
CA LEU A 153 9.70 10.65 8.63
C LEU A 153 8.98 11.98 8.79
N HIS A 154 9.63 12.90 9.50
CA HIS A 154 9.21 14.29 9.66
C HIS A 154 10.35 15.20 9.21
N SER A 155 10.16 15.90 8.10
CA SER A 155 11.18 16.81 7.57
C SER A 155 11.14 18.13 8.32
N GLN A 156 12.30 18.75 8.53
CA GLN A 156 12.36 20.08 9.13
C GLN A 156 12.10 21.14 8.05
N GLY A 157 10.99 21.87 8.19
CA GLY A 157 10.64 22.98 7.30
C GLY A 157 9.55 22.60 6.29
N LYS A 158 9.56 23.24 5.13
CA LYS A 158 8.53 23.07 4.08
C LYS A 158 8.91 22.06 3.00
N GLN A 159 10.21 21.80 2.83
CA GLN A 159 10.71 20.81 1.88
C GLN A 159 10.80 19.46 2.56
N THR A 160 10.64 18.39 1.78
CA THR A 160 10.71 17.03 2.29
C THR A 160 11.95 16.31 1.80
N VAL A 161 12.41 15.29 2.54
CA VAL A 161 13.50 14.39 2.10
C VAL A 161 13.20 13.66 0.79
N PHE A 162 11.93 13.60 0.40
CA PHE A 162 11.50 12.99 -0.87
C PHE A 162 11.74 13.91 -2.07
N ASP A 163 11.77 15.22 -1.84
CA ASP A 163 12.04 16.24 -2.86
C ASP A 163 13.53 16.63 -2.86
N ASP A 164 14.09 16.84 -1.67
CA ASP A 164 15.46 17.25 -1.44
C ASP A 164 16.10 16.41 -0.30
N PRO A 165 17.04 15.52 -0.63
CA PRO A 165 17.67 14.63 0.35
C PRO A 165 18.65 15.35 1.30
N SER A 166 18.93 16.64 1.13
CA SER A 166 19.78 17.42 2.05
C SER A 166 19.03 17.99 3.25
N VAL A 167 17.70 17.85 3.27
CA VAL A 167 16.86 18.36 4.34
C VAL A 167 17.05 17.53 5.61
N ALA A 168 17.23 18.21 6.74
CA ALA A 168 17.24 17.56 8.05
C ALA A 168 15.86 16.95 8.34
N ALA A 169 15.84 15.71 8.82
CA ALA A 169 14.61 15.01 9.14
C ALA A 169 14.77 14.18 10.40
N THR A 170 13.64 13.87 11.01
CA THR A 170 13.57 13.00 12.18
C THR A 170 12.68 11.82 11.90
N ILE A 171 12.90 10.74 12.63
CA ILE A 171 12.05 9.55 12.58
C ILE A 171 11.24 9.43 13.86
N SER A 172 10.06 8.83 13.71
CA SER A 172 9.20 8.44 14.82
C SER A 172 8.56 7.10 14.52
N PHE A 173 8.06 6.45 15.55
CA PHE A 173 7.33 5.19 15.42
C PHE A 173 5.83 5.43 15.57
N GLU A 174 5.03 4.73 14.77
CA GLU A 174 3.57 4.90 14.79
C GLU A 174 2.99 4.55 16.18
N ASN A 175 2.06 5.38 16.68
CA ASN A 175 1.35 5.18 17.95
C ASN A 175 2.29 4.94 19.15
N GLU A 176 3.47 5.59 19.15
CA GLU A 176 4.50 5.42 20.18
C GLU A 176 4.89 3.94 20.38
N ARG A 177 4.84 3.13 19.30
CA ARG A 177 5.13 1.70 19.38
C ARG A 177 6.34 1.37 18.52
N PHE A 178 7.42 0.95 19.17
CA PHE A 178 8.49 0.26 18.47
C PHE A 178 7.99 -1.12 18.03
N ALA A 179 8.17 -1.47 16.76
CA ALA A 179 7.84 -2.78 16.23
C ALA A 179 8.83 -3.19 15.14
N ILE A 180 9.51 -4.31 15.34
CA ILE A 180 10.38 -4.93 14.34
C ILE A 180 9.90 -6.36 14.07
N LYS A 181 9.73 -6.68 12.79
CA LYS A 181 9.08 -7.91 12.32
C LYS A 181 10.02 -8.74 11.48
N THR A 182 9.85 -10.04 11.53
CA THR A 182 10.51 -10.98 10.63
C THR A 182 9.50 -11.96 10.04
N LYS A 183 9.92 -12.71 9.02
CA LYS A 183 9.08 -13.74 8.38
C LYS A 183 9.12 -15.05 9.17
N TYR A 184 8.05 -15.85 9.05
CA TYR A 184 7.92 -17.14 9.75
C TYR A 184 9.04 -18.15 9.45
N ASP A 185 9.58 -18.12 8.23
CA ASP A 185 10.64 -19.00 7.76
C ASP A 185 12.06 -18.46 8.03
N SER A 186 12.17 -17.26 8.60
CA SER A 186 13.46 -16.63 8.92
C SER A 186 14.12 -17.28 10.12
N LYS A 187 15.46 -17.36 10.12
CA LYS A 187 16.24 -17.72 11.31
C LYS A 187 16.07 -16.74 12.47
N LEU A 188 15.61 -15.51 12.19
CA LEU A 188 15.28 -14.51 13.22
C LEU A 188 14.00 -14.86 13.98
N PHE A 189 13.07 -15.59 13.36
CA PHE A 189 11.76 -15.89 13.94
C PHE A 189 11.81 -16.52 15.34
N PRO A 190 12.55 -17.63 15.57
CA PRO A 190 12.64 -18.21 16.90
C PRO A 190 13.27 -17.24 17.92
N ILE A 191 14.23 -16.40 17.50
CA ILE A 191 14.87 -15.41 18.37
C ILE A 191 13.86 -14.33 18.78
N PHE A 192 13.10 -13.83 17.81
CA PHE A 192 12.08 -12.81 18.05
C PHE A 192 10.95 -13.37 18.92
N ASN A 193 10.46 -14.57 18.62
CA ASN A 193 9.39 -15.20 19.40
C ASN A 193 9.79 -15.50 20.86
N GLN A 194 11.07 -15.81 21.11
CA GLN A 194 11.60 -16.08 22.46
C GLN A 194 12.11 -14.82 23.19
N SER A 195 12.15 -13.67 22.52
CA SER A 195 12.51 -12.38 23.12
C SER A 195 11.49 -11.99 24.18
N ARG A 196 11.92 -11.19 25.16
CA ARG A 196 11.05 -10.65 26.22
C ARG A 196 9.83 -9.90 25.66
N PHE A 197 10.00 -9.20 24.55
CA PHE A 197 8.93 -8.44 23.88
C PHE A 197 8.46 -9.10 22.58
N GLY A 198 8.81 -10.37 22.41
CA GLY A 198 8.45 -11.22 21.30
C GLY A 198 7.00 -11.67 21.30
N ASN A 199 6.50 -12.02 20.11
CA ASN A 199 5.24 -12.73 19.97
C ASN A 199 5.31 -13.84 18.92
N SER A 200 4.25 -14.64 18.85
CA SER A 200 4.12 -15.80 17.94
C SER A 200 4.07 -15.45 16.45
N ASN A 201 4.09 -14.17 16.08
CA ASN A 201 4.10 -13.70 14.70
C ASN A 201 5.50 -13.24 14.25
N GLY A 202 6.54 -13.46 15.07
CA GLY A 202 7.89 -13.02 14.74
C GLY A 202 8.02 -11.51 14.82
N GLU A 203 7.35 -10.88 15.78
CA GLU A 203 7.44 -9.45 16.04
C GLU A 203 7.95 -9.21 17.46
N ILE A 204 8.93 -8.32 17.57
CA ILE A 204 9.31 -7.71 18.84
C ILE A 204 8.65 -6.34 18.88
N SER A 205 7.86 -6.07 19.93
CA SER A 205 7.19 -4.78 20.06
C SER A 205 6.88 -4.37 21.48
N TYR A 206 6.93 -3.06 21.72
CA TYR A 206 6.62 -2.46 23.01
C TYR A 206 6.26 -0.98 22.84
N LYS A 207 5.56 -0.42 23.83
CA LYS A 207 5.27 1.00 23.89
C LYS A 207 6.52 1.77 24.30
N LEU A 208 6.80 2.84 23.60
CA LEU A 208 7.82 3.81 23.93
C LEU A 208 7.30 4.72 25.06
N PRO A 209 8.20 5.28 25.90
CA PRO A 209 7.83 6.32 26.86
C PRO A 209 7.15 7.50 26.17
N LYS A 210 6.19 8.17 26.81
CA LYS A 210 5.48 9.33 26.24
C LYS A 210 6.42 10.44 25.74
N ASP A 211 7.57 10.57 26.37
CA ASP A 211 8.58 11.58 26.04
C ASP A 211 9.24 11.32 24.67
N TYR A 212 9.06 10.12 24.09
CA TYR A 212 9.44 9.77 22.71
C TYR A 212 8.49 10.36 21.66
N GLU A 213 7.43 11.08 22.06
CA GLU A 213 6.64 11.94 21.14
C GLU A 213 7.56 12.88 20.34
N ASN A 214 8.75 13.21 20.87
CA ASN A 214 9.78 13.97 20.17
C ASN A 214 10.83 13.04 19.56
N GLN A 215 10.52 12.59 18.34
CA GLN A 215 11.46 12.54 17.22
C GLN A 215 12.91 12.16 17.57
N PHE A 216 13.34 10.96 17.16
CA PHE A 216 14.77 10.70 17.06
C PHE A 216 15.35 11.69 16.05
N LEU A 217 16.05 12.70 16.58
CA LEU A 217 16.90 13.55 15.80
C LEU A 217 17.97 12.65 15.21
N ILE A 218 17.84 12.42 13.91
CA ILE A 218 18.91 11.95 13.07
C ILE A 218 19.56 13.25 12.58
N PRO A 219 20.63 13.74 13.23
CA PRO A 219 21.35 14.91 12.75
C PRO A 219 22.00 14.62 11.40
#